data_AF-A0A2T1CFY0-F1
#
_entry.id   AF-A0A2T1CFY0-F1
#
_cell.length_a   1.000
_cell.length_b   1.000
_cell.length_c   1.000
_cell.angle_alpha   90.00
_cell.angle_beta   90.00
_cell.angle_gamma   90.00
#
_symmetry.space_group_name_H-M   'P 1'
#
loop_
_entity.id
_entity.type
_entity.pdbx_description
1 polymer ?
#
loop_
_entity_poly.entity_id
_entity_poly.type
_entity_poly.pdbx_seq_one_letter_code
_entity_poly.pdbx_strand_id
1 'polypeptide(L)'
;MTLLDSYKSQIEHIQESPKFGLDKAGVKVAVPFPGYSVITPPAGEDAENAVFYANLHSCQQRLQQELHPGSSIALPPDSFHVTLADLIWSSAFRDASDKNPEFEVQLRGCMADGFAASKPVQSGKSPIRWTVLGFMVMTRAIGVCVAPTDENSYKQILELRRSIYQNPDLIALGIEQQYHFTAHITLAYFGDIGPNLDRARLCAVMSELNEQWLDTPQELLIHRAELRKFDDMTSYLRQPDWPVFEF
;
A
#
# COMPACT_ATOMS: atom_id res chain seq x y z
N MET A 1 -19.19 -15.94 -11.68
CA MET A 1 -19.43 -15.16 -10.45
C MET A 1 -19.38 -13.69 -10.84
N THR A 2 -20.39 -12.89 -10.51
CA THR A 2 -20.35 -11.45 -10.85
C THR A 2 -19.40 -10.70 -9.92
N LEU A 3 -18.99 -9.50 -10.30
CA LEU A 3 -18.17 -8.63 -9.42
C LEU A 3 -18.93 -8.32 -8.11
N LEU A 4 -20.24 -8.07 -8.21
CA LEU A 4 -21.11 -7.85 -7.06
C LEU A 4 -21.18 -9.05 -6.11
N ASP A 5 -21.27 -10.27 -6.65
CA ASP A 5 -21.29 -11.49 -5.82
C ASP A 5 -19.96 -11.70 -5.09
N SER A 6 -18.84 -11.34 -5.73
CA SER A 6 -17.52 -11.35 -5.09
C SER A 6 -17.47 -10.39 -3.90
N TYR A 7 -17.99 -9.17 -4.05
CA TYR A 7 -18.05 -8.20 -2.95
C TYR A 7 -18.93 -8.66 -1.80
N LYS A 8 -20.10 -9.24 -2.08
CA LYS A 8 -20.98 -9.78 -1.03
C LYS A 8 -20.25 -10.79 -0.15
N SER A 9 -19.56 -11.75 -0.76
CA SER A 9 -18.79 -12.76 -0.03
C SER A 9 -17.62 -12.15 0.76
N GLN A 10 -16.89 -11.19 0.19
CA GLN A 10 -15.78 -10.54 0.90
C GLN A 10 -16.25 -9.69 2.08
N ILE A 11 -17.35 -8.94 1.89
CA ILE A 11 -17.89 -8.02 2.89
C ILE A 11 -18.41 -8.76 4.11
N GLU A 12 -18.91 -10.00 3.98
CA GLU A 12 -19.33 -10.81 5.13
C GLU A 12 -18.21 -11.07 6.15
N HIS A 13 -16.94 -11.00 5.73
CA HIS A 13 -15.78 -11.36 6.55
C HIS A 13 -14.88 -10.19 6.95
N ILE A 14 -15.32 -8.95 6.71
CA ILE A 14 -14.56 -7.76 7.11
C ILE A 14 -14.49 -7.63 8.64
N GLN A 15 -13.43 -6.99 9.10
CA GLN A 15 -13.11 -6.73 10.51
C GLN A 15 -12.66 -5.29 10.68
N GLU A 16 -12.91 -4.72 11.86
CA GLU A 16 -12.31 -3.44 12.22
C GLU A 16 -10.79 -3.51 12.17
N SER A 17 -10.16 -2.44 11.70
CA SER A 17 -8.71 -2.38 11.66
C SER A 17 -8.15 -2.07 13.05
N PRO A 18 -7.24 -2.90 13.60
CA PRO A 18 -6.56 -2.59 14.86
C PRO A 18 -5.48 -1.51 14.68
N LYS A 19 -5.27 -1.01 13.45
CA LYS A 19 -4.35 0.10 13.15
C LYS A 19 -4.95 1.46 13.50
N PHE A 20 -6.21 1.49 13.98
CA PHE A 20 -6.89 2.68 14.45
C PHE A 20 -7.60 2.38 15.77
N GLY A 21 -7.62 3.36 16.67
CA GLY A 21 -8.20 3.27 17.99
C GLY A 21 -8.86 4.57 18.40
N LEU A 22 -9.69 4.53 19.43
CA LEU A 22 -10.34 5.73 19.97
C LEU A 22 -9.34 6.55 20.78
N ASP A 23 -9.29 7.86 20.52
CA ASP A 23 -8.60 8.81 21.38
C ASP A 23 -9.43 9.14 22.64
N LYS A 24 -8.92 10.06 23.47
CA LYS A 24 -9.61 10.51 24.70
C LYS A 24 -10.96 11.20 24.44
N ALA A 25 -11.17 11.70 23.22
CA ALA A 25 -12.41 12.35 22.79
C ALA A 25 -13.38 11.37 22.10
N GLY A 26 -13.01 10.09 21.96
CA GLY A 26 -13.81 9.08 21.28
C GLY A 26 -13.71 9.15 19.75
N VAL A 27 -12.69 9.80 19.20
CA VAL A 27 -12.43 9.88 17.75
C VAL A 27 -11.48 8.76 17.34
N LYS A 28 -11.79 8.05 16.24
CA LYS A 28 -10.85 7.05 15.69
C LYS A 28 -9.63 7.75 15.08
N VAL A 29 -8.45 7.46 15.63
CA VAL A 29 -7.15 7.96 15.19
C VAL A 29 -6.20 6.80 14.92
N ALA A 30 -5.17 7.03 14.10
CA ALA A 30 -4.15 6.02 13.87
C ALA A 30 -3.41 5.68 15.17
N VAL A 31 -3.15 4.39 15.40
CA VAL A 31 -2.33 3.95 16.55
C VAL A 31 -0.90 3.65 16.10
N PRO A 32 0.08 3.71 17.00
CA PRO A 32 1.48 3.43 16.66
C PRO A 32 1.63 2.05 16.00
N PHE A 33 2.09 2.06 14.77
CA PHE A 33 2.38 0.88 13.96
C PHE A 33 3.71 1.09 13.23
N PRO A 34 4.84 1.26 13.96
CA PRO A 34 6.07 1.69 13.35
C PRO A 34 6.73 0.60 12.50
N GLY A 35 7.42 0.96 11.43
CA GLY A 35 8.07 0.00 10.55
C GLY A 35 8.77 0.60 9.34
N TYR A 36 9.24 -0.29 8.47
CA TYR A 36 9.84 0.04 7.18
C TYR A 36 9.18 -0.74 6.05
N SER A 37 9.07 -0.10 4.90
CA SER A 37 8.60 -0.71 3.65
C SER A 37 9.33 -0.09 2.46
N VAL A 38 9.42 -0.84 1.36
CA VAL A 38 9.73 -0.28 0.05
C VAL A 38 8.41 0.02 -0.66
N ILE A 39 8.21 1.28 -1.04
CA ILE A 39 6.97 1.77 -1.65
C ILE A 39 7.27 2.61 -2.89
N THR A 40 6.27 2.84 -3.74
CA THR A 40 6.33 3.95 -4.69
C THR A 40 6.32 5.28 -3.93
N PRO A 41 6.77 6.39 -4.53
CA PRO A 41 6.60 7.71 -3.93
C PRO A 41 5.14 7.92 -3.51
N PRO A 42 4.89 8.42 -2.28
CA PRO A 42 3.53 8.78 -1.88
C PRO A 42 2.97 9.87 -2.79
N ALA A 43 1.65 9.90 -2.96
CA ALA A 43 0.96 10.84 -3.85
C ALA A 43 1.36 12.31 -3.64
N GLY A 44 1.60 12.73 -2.40
CA GLY A 44 2.06 14.10 -2.10
C GLY A 44 3.43 14.46 -2.68
N GLU A 45 4.20 13.46 -3.12
CA GLU A 45 5.56 13.58 -3.66
C GLU A 45 5.68 13.03 -5.11
N ASP A 46 4.57 12.60 -5.72
CA ASP A 46 4.54 11.95 -7.03
C ASP A 46 3.77 12.78 -8.07
N ALA A 47 4.43 13.81 -8.59
CA ALA A 47 3.84 14.71 -9.58
C ALA A 47 3.48 14.00 -10.90
N GLU A 48 4.17 12.92 -11.27
CA GLU A 48 3.93 12.19 -12.52
C GLU A 48 2.57 11.48 -12.49
N ASN A 49 2.15 11.02 -11.32
CA ASN A 49 0.87 10.34 -11.12
C ASN A 49 -0.19 11.22 -10.44
N ALA A 50 -0.02 12.55 -10.43
CA ALA A 50 -0.90 13.45 -9.69
C ALA A 50 -2.39 13.34 -10.12
N VAL A 51 -2.65 13.22 -11.43
CA VAL A 51 -4.01 13.06 -11.97
C VAL A 51 -4.63 11.74 -11.52
N PHE A 52 -3.84 10.67 -11.56
CA PHE A 52 -4.24 9.34 -11.10
C PHE A 52 -4.62 9.37 -9.60
N TYR A 53 -3.77 9.94 -8.75
CA TYR A 53 -4.05 10.04 -7.31
C TYR A 53 -5.22 10.97 -6.99
N ALA A 54 -5.43 12.05 -7.76
CA ALA A 54 -6.62 12.89 -7.64
C ALA A 54 -7.91 12.13 -7.95
N ASN A 55 -7.89 11.23 -8.95
CA ASN A 55 -9.01 10.34 -9.23
C ASN A 55 -9.28 9.39 -8.05
N LEU A 56 -8.25 8.76 -7.48
CA LEU A 56 -8.41 7.87 -6.33
C LEU A 56 -8.94 8.61 -5.09
N HIS A 57 -8.47 9.83 -4.84
CA HIS A 57 -8.98 10.66 -3.75
C HIS A 57 -10.46 10.99 -3.96
N SER A 58 -10.88 11.32 -5.17
CA SER A 58 -12.30 11.55 -5.50
C SER A 58 -13.15 10.30 -5.23
N CYS A 59 -12.62 9.11 -5.56
CA CYS A 59 -13.31 7.85 -5.27
C CYS A 59 -13.40 7.59 -3.75
N GLN A 60 -12.33 7.84 -3.00
CA GLN A 60 -12.32 7.74 -1.54
C GLN A 60 -13.35 8.69 -0.92
N GLN A 61 -13.47 9.93 -1.42
CA GLN A 61 -14.45 10.90 -0.93
C GLN A 61 -15.88 10.42 -1.16
N ARG A 62 -16.19 9.90 -2.35
CA ARG A 62 -17.50 9.29 -2.63
C ARG A 62 -17.79 8.12 -1.71
N LEU A 63 -16.80 7.25 -1.47
CA LEU A 63 -16.93 6.16 -0.50
C LEU A 63 -17.26 6.69 0.91
N GLN A 64 -16.61 7.75 1.38
CA GLN A 64 -16.90 8.34 2.70
C GLN A 64 -18.29 8.98 2.77
N GLN A 65 -18.77 9.59 1.68
CA GLN A 65 -20.08 10.25 1.63
C GLN A 65 -21.25 9.25 1.66
N GLU A 66 -21.04 8.06 1.11
CA GLU A 66 -22.08 7.05 0.91
C GLU A 66 -22.17 6.03 2.05
N LEU A 67 -21.16 5.98 2.92
CA LEU A 67 -21.12 5.09 4.08
C LEU A 67 -21.47 5.83 5.36
N HIS A 68 -21.94 5.09 6.36
CA HIS A 68 -22.17 5.63 7.68
C HIS A 68 -20.87 6.25 8.23
N PRO A 69 -20.91 7.46 8.81
CA PRO A 69 -19.74 8.10 9.40
C PRO A 69 -19.01 7.17 10.39
N GLY A 70 -17.70 7.06 10.24
CA GLY A 70 -16.87 6.21 11.08
C GLY A 70 -16.84 4.73 10.71
N SER A 71 -17.68 4.25 9.77
CA SER A 71 -17.60 2.86 9.29
C SER A 71 -16.37 2.57 8.43
N SER A 72 -15.79 3.61 7.85
CA SER A 72 -14.47 3.56 7.26
C SER A 72 -13.65 4.76 7.69
N ILE A 73 -12.33 4.59 7.71
CA ILE A 73 -11.36 5.61 8.10
C ILE A 73 -10.52 5.89 6.86
N ALA A 74 -10.76 7.03 6.24
CA ALA A 74 -9.98 7.49 5.09
C ALA A 74 -8.52 7.72 5.48
N LEU A 75 -7.60 7.21 4.66
CA LEU A 75 -6.20 7.61 4.74
C LEU A 75 -6.00 9.01 4.14
N PRO A 76 -5.00 9.78 4.60
CA PRO A 76 -4.63 11.02 3.93
C PRO A 76 -4.33 10.76 2.45
N PRO A 77 -4.85 11.56 1.50
CA PRO A 77 -4.60 11.34 0.08
C PRO A 77 -3.11 11.40 -0.27
N ASP A 78 -2.36 12.27 0.42
CA ASP A 78 -0.91 12.40 0.23
C ASP A 78 -0.13 11.14 0.59
N SER A 79 -0.73 10.23 1.38
CA SER A 79 -0.11 8.97 1.77
C SER A 79 -0.41 7.81 0.82
N PHE A 80 -1.16 8.01 -0.27
CA PHE A 80 -1.44 6.94 -1.23
C PHE A 80 -0.16 6.48 -1.92
N HIS A 81 0.08 5.18 -1.96
CA HIS A 81 1.24 4.56 -2.59
C HIS A 81 0.93 3.09 -2.91
N VAL A 82 1.77 2.48 -3.75
CA VAL A 82 1.82 1.03 -3.91
C VAL A 82 2.94 0.49 -3.03
N THR A 83 2.62 -0.49 -2.18
CA THR A 83 3.64 -1.24 -1.44
C THR A 83 4.33 -2.22 -2.37
N LEU A 84 5.63 -2.02 -2.61
CA LEU A 84 6.44 -2.87 -3.48
C LEU A 84 7.10 -4.01 -2.72
N ALA A 85 7.47 -3.80 -1.45
CA ALA A 85 7.95 -4.84 -0.53
C ALA A 85 7.75 -4.43 0.93
N ASP A 86 6.92 -5.18 1.67
CA ASP A 86 6.83 -5.08 3.12
C ASP A 86 8.12 -5.63 3.77
N LEU A 87 8.71 -4.90 4.70
CA LEU A 87 9.94 -5.34 5.39
C LEU A 87 9.64 -5.76 6.83
N ILE A 88 9.31 -4.81 7.69
CA ILE A 88 9.11 -5.06 9.13
C ILE A 88 8.20 -4.00 9.73
N TRP A 89 7.36 -4.37 10.71
CA TRP A 89 6.43 -3.44 11.32
C TRP A 89 6.03 -3.85 12.74
N SER A 90 5.38 -2.92 13.45
CA SER A 90 4.75 -3.09 14.76
C SER A 90 5.68 -3.74 15.79
N SER A 91 5.22 -4.77 16.50
CA SER A 91 5.98 -5.46 17.55
C SER A 91 7.29 -6.04 17.03
N ALA A 92 7.32 -6.60 15.81
CA ALA A 92 8.54 -7.14 15.24
C ALA A 92 9.61 -6.05 15.06
N PHE A 93 9.22 -4.86 14.58
CA PHE A 93 10.11 -3.72 14.44
C PHE A 93 10.65 -3.23 15.79
N ARG A 94 9.77 -3.12 16.80
CA ARG A 94 10.15 -2.73 18.16
C ARG A 94 11.13 -3.72 18.77
N ASP A 95 10.81 -5.01 18.72
CA ASP A 95 11.65 -6.07 19.25
C ASP A 95 13.03 -6.10 18.59
N ALA A 96 13.11 -5.89 17.27
CA ALA A 96 14.37 -5.84 16.54
C ALA A 96 15.21 -4.62 16.95
N SER A 97 14.57 -3.46 17.06
CA SER A 97 15.22 -2.20 17.45
C SER A 97 15.71 -2.22 18.91
N ASP A 98 14.93 -2.82 19.81
CA ASP A 98 15.28 -2.94 21.23
C ASP A 98 16.44 -3.91 21.46
N LYS A 99 16.53 -4.99 20.66
CA LYS A 99 17.62 -5.98 20.73
C LYS A 99 18.90 -5.51 20.04
N ASN A 100 18.78 -4.69 18.99
CA ASN A 100 19.89 -4.23 18.18
C ASN A 100 19.77 -2.72 17.90
N PRO A 101 20.49 -1.87 18.63
CA PRO A 101 20.48 -0.42 18.42
C PRO A 101 20.92 0.03 17.02
N GLU A 102 21.66 -0.81 16.28
CA GLU A 102 22.11 -0.54 14.91
C GLU A 102 21.15 -1.09 13.84
N PHE A 103 20.03 -1.71 14.24
CA PHE A 103 19.10 -2.39 13.34
C PHE A 103 18.66 -1.52 12.16
N GLU A 104 18.21 -0.29 12.41
CA GLU A 104 17.75 0.60 11.33
C GLU A 104 18.90 1.03 10.39
N VAL A 105 20.14 1.11 10.87
CA VAL A 105 21.31 1.41 10.03
C VAL A 105 21.62 0.20 9.14
N GLN A 106 21.64 -1.00 9.72
CA GLN A 106 21.90 -2.24 9.00
C GLN A 106 20.82 -2.51 7.95
N LEU A 107 19.54 -2.32 8.28
CA LEU A 107 18.43 -2.44 7.35
C LEU A 107 18.60 -1.50 6.15
N ARG A 108 18.92 -0.22 6.39
CA ARG A 108 19.16 0.76 5.32
C ARG A 108 20.35 0.36 4.45
N GLY A 109 21.42 -0.16 5.04
CA GLY A 109 22.57 -0.72 4.31
C GLY A 109 22.16 -1.88 3.39
N CYS A 110 21.43 -2.86 3.93
CA CYS A 110 20.94 -4.01 3.16
C CYS A 110 20.06 -3.59 1.98
N MET A 111 19.25 -2.54 2.16
CA MET A 111 18.41 -1.98 1.08
C MET A 111 19.25 -1.27 0.02
N ALA A 112 20.27 -0.50 0.41
CA ALA A 112 21.20 0.13 -0.53
C ALA A 112 21.88 -0.93 -1.40
N ASP A 113 22.37 -2.01 -0.78
CA ASP A 113 23.04 -3.11 -1.47
C ASP A 113 22.08 -3.86 -2.40
N GLY A 114 20.87 -4.18 -1.92
CA GLY A 114 19.82 -4.83 -2.71
C GLY A 114 19.38 -4.00 -3.92
N PHE A 115 19.35 -2.67 -3.78
CA PHE A 115 19.05 -1.75 -4.88
C PHE A 115 20.21 -1.68 -5.87
N ALA A 116 21.45 -1.56 -5.38
CA ALA A 116 22.63 -1.53 -6.24
C ALA A 116 22.78 -2.81 -7.07
N ALA A 117 22.51 -3.98 -6.49
CA ALA A 117 22.55 -5.26 -7.18
C ALA A 117 21.51 -5.38 -8.31
N SER A 118 20.36 -4.70 -8.20
CA SER A 118 19.30 -4.73 -9.21
C SER A 118 19.50 -3.79 -10.38
N LYS A 119 20.26 -2.68 -10.21
CA LYS A 119 20.40 -1.63 -11.23
C LYS A 119 20.89 -2.13 -12.60
N PRO A 120 21.94 -2.97 -12.69
CA PRO A 120 22.43 -3.44 -13.99
C PRO A 120 21.40 -4.26 -14.78
N VAL A 121 20.48 -4.94 -14.08
CA VAL A 121 19.45 -5.78 -14.69
C VAL A 121 18.32 -4.94 -15.29
N GLN A 122 18.14 -3.70 -14.84
CA GLN A 122 16.99 -2.87 -15.21
C GLN A 122 17.32 -1.71 -16.14
N SER A 123 18.60 -1.34 -16.24
CA SER A 123 19.08 -0.30 -17.15
C SER A 123 18.58 -0.49 -18.59
N GLY A 124 17.85 0.52 -19.11
CA GLY A 124 17.38 0.56 -20.49
C GLY A 124 16.08 -0.21 -20.77
N LYS A 125 15.38 -0.66 -19.73
CA LYS A 125 14.04 -1.25 -19.86
C LYS A 125 12.97 -0.18 -20.07
N SER A 126 11.86 -0.57 -20.68
CA SER A 126 10.69 0.30 -20.87
C SER A 126 10.07 0.70 -19.52
N PRO A 127 9.43 1.89 -19.44
CA PRO A 127 8.73 2.33 -18.23
C PRO A 127 7.76 1.28 -17.69
N ILE A 128 7.71 1.14 -16.37
CA ILE A 128 6.76 0.23 -15.72
C ILE A 128 5.40 0.90 -15.71
N ARG A 129 4.47 0.35 -16.49
CA ARG A 129 3.10 0.84 -16.59
C ARG A 129 2.14 -0.15 -16.01
N TRP A 130 1.27 0.36 -15.17
CA TRP A 130 0.28 -0.40 -14.45
C TRP A 130 -1.08 0.23 -14.67
N THR A 131 -2.12 -0.58 -14.58
CA THR A 131 -3.50 -0.13 -14.77
C THR A 131 -4.37 -0.57 -13.62
N VAL A 132 -5.41 0.19 -13.33
CA VAL A 132 -6.41 -0.15 -12.32
C VAL A 132 -7.23 -1.34 -12.81
N LEU A 133 -7.25 -2.41 -12.02
CA LEU A 133 -8.16 -3.53 -12.22
C LEU A 133 -9.52 -3.30 -11.56
N GLY A 134 -9.53 -2.54 -10.46
CA GLY A 134 -10.73 -2.20 -9.74
C GLY A 134 -10.54 -2.15 -8.23
N PHE A 135 -11.61 -1.84 -7.54
CA PHE A 135 -11.71 -1.83 -6.09
C PHE A 135 -11.54 -3.23 -5.50
N MET A 136 -10.89 -3.29 -4.34
CA MET A 136 -10.63 -4.50 -3.58
C MET A 136 -11.11 -4.30 -2.15
N VAL A 137 -11.88 -5.27 -1.65
CA VAL A 137 -12.18 -5.41 -0.23
C VAL A 137 -11.19 -6.40 0.37
N MET A 138 -10.35 -5.92 1.27
CA MET A 138 -9.50 -6.74 2.12
C MET A 138 -10.20 -6.92 3.47
N THR A 139 -9.76 -7.88 4.29
CA THR A 139 -10.38 -8.15 5.60
C THR A 139 -10.49 -6.90 6.48
N ARG A 140 -9.54 -5.96 6.41
CA ARG A 140 -9.49 -4.77 7.28
C ARG A 140 -9.46 -3.44 6.55
N ALA A 141 -9.48 -3.46 5.22
CA ALA A 141 -9.21 -2.27 4.42
C ALA A 141 -9.92 -2.32 3.06
N ILE A 142 -10.07 -1.14 2.49
CA ILE A 142 -10.55 -0.91 1.14
C ILE A 142 -9.38 -0.32 0.35
N GLY A 143 -9.10 -0.92 -0.79
CA GLY A 143 -8.05 -0.46 -1.69
C GLY A 143 -8.44 -0.56 -3.15
N VAL A 144 -7.51 -0.17 -4.01
CA VAL A 144 -7.61 -0.31 -5.46
C VAL A 144 -6.51 -1.23 -5.92
N CYS A 145 -6.90 -2.32 -6.57
CA CYS A 145 -5.99 -3.28 -7.18
C CYS A 145 -5.44 -2.71 -8.48
N VAL A 146 -4.14 -2.83 -8.66
CA VAL A 146 -3.43 -2.42 -9.86
C VAL A 146 -2.64 -3.60 -10.41
N ALA A 147 -2.51 -3.67 -11.74
CA ALA A 147 -1.80 -4.73 -12.40
C ALA A 147 -0.89 -4.19 -13.52
N PRO A 148 0.24 -4.86 -13.78
CA PRO A 148 1.12 -4.51 -14.88
C PRO A 148 0.39 -4.60 -16.23
N THR A 149 0.63 -3.64 -17.13
CA THR A 149 0.05 -3.64 -18.49
C THR A 149 0.70 -4.67 -19.40
N ASP A 150 1.92 -5.12 -19.06
CA ASP A 150 2.69 -6.07 -19.84
C ASP A 150 3.64 -6.90 -18.96
N GLU A 151 4.18 -7.98 -19.52
CA GLU A 151 5.06 -8.91 -18.81
C GLU A 151 6.37 -8.25 -18.37
N ASN A 152 6.87 -7.26 -19.10
CA ASN A 152 8.10 -6.56 -18.75
C ASN A 152 7.90 -5.69 -17.49
N SER A 153 6.79 -4.97 -17.41
CA SER A 153 6.37 -4.20 -16.24
C SER A 153 6.24 -5.08 -14.99
N TYR A 154 5.74 -6.32 -15.14
CA TYR A 154 5.70 -7.30 -14.05
C TYR A 154 7.10 -7.79 -13.65
N LYS A 155 7.92 -8.20 -14.63
CA LYS A 155 9.24 -8.79 -14.39
C LYS A 155 10.18 -7.84 -13.66
N GLN A 156 10.15 -6.54 -13.99
CA GLN A 156 10.98 -5.54 -13.32
C GLN A 156 10.67 -5.45 -11.81
N ILE A 157 9.39 -5.42 -11.43
CA ILE A 157 9.02 -5.42 -10.00
C ILE A 157 9.39 -6.73 -9.33
N LEU A 158 9.23 -7.86 -10.03
CA LEU A 158 9.59 -9.17 -9.48
C LEU A 158 11.10 -9.31 -9.24
N GLU A 159 11.93 -8.81 -10.16
CA GLU A 159 13.39 -8.78 -10.01
C GLU A 159 13.82 -7.92 -8.82
N LEU A 160 13.25 -6.72 -8.68
CA LEU A 160 13.51 -5.87 -7.50
C LEU A 160 13.13 -6.59 -6.20
N ARG A 161 11.93 -7.20 -6.15
CA ARG A 161 11.50 -7.96 -4.96
C ARG A 161 12.42 -9.13 -4.65
N ARG A 162 12.95 -9.82 -5.68
CA ARG A 162 13.93 -10.90 -5.49
C ARG A 162 15.24 -10.36 -4.92
N SER A 163 15.77 -9.24 -5.40
CA SER A 163 17.02 -8.69 -4.85
C SER A 163 16.89 -8.25 -3.39
N ILE A 164 15.69 -7.81 -2.99
CA ILE A 164 15.38 -7.48 -1.59
C ILE A 164 15.30 -8.77 -0.75
N TYR A 165 14.36 -9.65 -1.05
CA TYR A 165 14.05 -10.78 -0.16
C TYR A 165 15.03 -11.96 -0.24
N GLN A 166 15.90 -12.00 -1.25
CA GLN A 166 16.99 -12.97 -1.34
C GLN A 166 18.33 -12.40 -0.84
N ASN A 167 18.34 -11.17 -0.32
CA ASN A 167 19.54 -10.61 0.31
C ASN A 167 19.82 -11.37 1.64
N PRO A 168 20.95 -12.10 1.75
CA PRO A 168 21.26 -12.88 2.95
C PRO A 168 21.41 -12.01 4.20
N ASP A 169 21.87 -10.77 4.07
CA ASP A 169 22.04 -9.86 5.20
C ASP A 169 20.67 -9.35 5.69
N LEU A 170 19.72 -9.15 4.79
CA LEU A 170 18.34 -8.82 5.16
C LEU A 170 17.66 -9.99 5.89
N ILE A 171 17.88 -11.22 5.42
CA ILE A 171 17.40 -12.43 6.08
C ILE A 171 18.03 -12.58 7.47
N ALA A 172 19.33 -12.27 7.62
CA ALA A 172 20.02 -12.28 8.92
C ALA A 172 19.43 -11.27 9.93
N LEU A 173 18.79 -10.20 9.45
CA LEU A 173 18.02 -9.25 10.27
C LEU A 173 16.62 -9.77 10.65
N GLY A 174 16.25 -10.99 10.23
CA GLY A 174 14.94 -11.60 10.49
C GLY A 174 13.83 -11.07 9.58
N ILE A 175 14.18 -10.46 8.44
CA ILE A 175 13.23 -9.93 7.47
C ILE A 175 13.13 -10.91 6.29
N GLU A 176 11.95 -11.48 6.10
CA GLU A 176 11.64 -12.44 5.04
C GLU A 176 10.35 -12.05 4.32
N GLN A 177 10.15 -12.59 3.11
CA GLN A 177 8.91 -12.36 2.36
C GLN A 177 7.74 -13.09 3.02
N GLN A 178 6.84 -12.34 3.66
CA GLN A 178 5.67 -12.92 4.34
C GLN A 178 4.46 -13.13 3.42
N TYR A 179 4.36 -12.36 2.34
CA TYR A 179 3.16 -12.31 1.49
C TYR A 179 3.45 -12.47 0.01
N HIS A 180 2.48 -13.04 -0.71
CA HIS A 180 2.43 -12.94 -2.16
C HIS A 180 2.23 -11.48 -2.58
N PHE A 181 2.70 -11.15 -3.78
CA PHE A 181 2.57 -9.80 -4.28
C PHE A 181 1.18 -9.58 -4.88
N THR A 182 0.32 -8.93 -4.10
CA THR A 182 -0.95 -8.37 -4.59
C THR A 182 -0.83 -6.88 -4.54
N ALA A 183 -0.66 -6.27 -5.71
CA ALA A 183 -0.30 -4.88 -5.76
C ALA A 183 -1.56 -4.00 -5.70
N HIS A 184 -1.57 -3.08 -4.75
CA HIS A 184 -2.74 -2.30 -4.43
C HIS A 184 -2.36 -0.98 -3.78
N ILE A 185 -3.31 -0.04 -3.80
CA ILE A 185 -3.24 1.23 -3.07
C ILE A 185 -4.35 1.21 -2.03
N THR A 186 -3.99 1.33 -0.76
CA THR A 186 -4.98 1.38 0.32
C THR A 186 -5.60 2.77 0.37
N LEU A 187 -6.94 2.85 0.35
CA LEU A 187 -7.67 4.12 0.45
C LEU A 187 -8.26 4.32 1.83
N ALA A 188 -8.77 3.25 2.46
CA ALA A 188 -9.39 3.36 3.77
C ALA A 188 -9.23 2.06 4.57
N TYR A 189 -9.32 2.18 5.89
CA TYR A 189 -9.45 1.04 6.78
C TYR A 189 -10.87 0.94 7.32
N PHE A 190 -11.33 -0.28 7.63
CA PHE A 190 -12.64 -0.45 8.25
C PHE A 190 -12.62 0.07 9.68
N GLY A 191 -13.56 0.97 9.95
CA GLY A 191 -13.79 1.62 11.24
C GLY A 191 -14.80 0.83 12.06
N ASP A 192 -15.91 1.45 12.46
CA ASP A 192 -17.02 0.76 13.15
C ASP A 192 -17.86 -0.04 12.12
N ILE A 193 -17.75 -1.37 12.19
CA ILE A 193 -18.47 -2.29 11.30
C ILE A 193 -19.71 -2.93 11.94
N GLY A 194 -20.18 -2.34 13.05
CA GLY A 194 -21.34 -2.79 13.81
C GLY A 194 -22.65 -2.82 12.99
N PRO A 195 -23.81 -2.94 13.65
CA PRO A 195 -25.09 -3.12 12.96
C PRO A 195 -25.46 -1.95 12.02
N ASN A 196 -24.80 -0.80 12.16
CA ASN A 196 -25.03 0.39 11.35
C ASN A 196 -24.31 0.36 9.99
N LEU A 197 -23.42 -0.59 9.74
CA LEU A 197 -22.79 -0.73 8.42
C LEU A 197 -23.81 -1.27 7.42
N ASP A 198 -24.22 -0.42 6.47
CA ASP A 198 -24.97 -0.86 5.30
C ASP A 198 -24.06 -1.59 4.31
N ARG A 199 -23.96 -2.92 4.48
CA ARG A 199 -23.16 -3.82 3.65
C ARG A 199 -23.66 -3.87 2.21
N ALA A 200 -24.96 -3.71 1.98
CA ALA A 200 -25.53 -3.69 0.64
C ALA A 200 -25.13 -2.41 -0.08
N ARG A 201 -25.18 -1.25 0.59
CA ARG A 201 -24.70 0.02 0.03
C ARG A 201 -23.20 -0.03 -0.24
N LEU A 202 -22.39 -0.58 0.67
CA LEU A 202 -20.96 -0.77 0.44
C LEU A 202 -20.69 -1.59 -0.83
N CYS A 203 -21.38 -2.72 -1.04
CA CYS A 203 -21.26 -3.49 -2.27
C CYS A 203 -21.63 -2.68 -3.52
N ALA A 204 -22.75 -1.95 -3.46
CA ALA A 204 -23.26 -1.16 -4.58
C ALA A 204 -22.29 -0.03 -4.95
N VAL A 205 -21.85 0.78 -3.99
CA VAL A 205 -20.88 1.86 -4.19
C VAL A 205 -19.59 1.34 -4.81
N MET A 206 -19.07 0.21 -4.32
CA MET A 206 -17.86 -0.38 -4.87
C MET A 206 -18.06 -0.85 -6.32
N SER A 207 -19.21 -1.41 -6.66
CA SER A 207 -19.55 -1.75 -8.04
C SER A 207 -19.65 -0.51 -8.92
N GLU A 208 -20.39 0.51 -8.49
CA GLU A 208 -20.57 1.78 -9.22
C GLU A 208 -19.23 2.50 -9.44
N LEU A 209 -18.33 2.46 -8.46
CA LEU A 209 -16.99 3.04 -8.56
C LEU A 209 -16.09 2.28 -9.54
N ASN A 210 -16.29 0.98 -9.75
CA ASN A 210 -15.53 0.25 -10.76
C ASN A 210 -15.97 0.56 -12.18
N GLU A 211 -17.27 0.78 -12.38
CA GLU A 211 -17.85 1.03 -13.70
C GLU A 211 -17.21 2.25 -14.38
N GLN A 212 -16.78 3.26 -13.60
CA GLN A 212 -16.14 4.46 -14.13
C GLN A 212 -14.81 4.20 -14.85
N TRP A 213 -14.13 3.08 -14.54
CA TRP A 213 -12.83 2.74 -15.11
C TRP A 213 -12.92 1.79 -16.33
N LEU A 214 -14.11 1.31 -16.66
CA LEU A 214 -14.31 0.42 -17.82
C LEU A 214 -14.01 1.13 -19.14
N ASP A 215 -14.50 2.36 -19.29
CA ASP A 215 -14.33 3.15 -20.52
C ASP A 215 -13.13 4.10 -20.46
N THR A 216 -12.59 4.35 -19.27
CA THR A 216 -11.42 5.23 -19.06
C THR A 216 -10.46 4.59 -18.06
N PRO A 217 -9.67 3.58 -18.49
CA PRO A 217 -8.68 2.93 -17.65
C PRO A 217 -7.72 3.96 -17.06
N GLN A 218 -7.47 3.84 -15.76
CA GLN A 218 -6.50 4.69 -15.07
C GLN A 218 -5.14 3.99 -15.10
N GLU A 219 -4.12 4.70 -15.56
CA GLU A 219 -2.75 4.21 -15.59
C GLU A 219 -1.93 4.82 -14.45
N LEU A 220 -1.01 4.01 -13.92
CA LEU A 220 -0.01 4.35 -12.92
C LEU A 220 1.37 4.07 -13.50
N LEU A 221 2.26 5.06 -13.46
CA LEU A 221 3.67 4.90 -13.79
C LEU A 221 4.47 4.59 -12.54
N ILE A 222 5.28 3.53 -12.56
CA ILE A 222 6.23 3.24 -11.49
C ILE A 222 7.62 3.63 -12.00
N HIS A 223 8.09 4.81 -11.62
CA HIS A 223 9.41 5.34 -12.01
C HIS A 223 10.49 5.07 -10.97
N ARG A 224 10.12 4.94 -9.69
CA ARG A 224 11.06 4.60 -8.62
C ARG A 224 10.43 3.84 -7.46
N ALA A 225 11.29 3.16 -6.71
CA ALA A 225 11.00 2.51 -5.44
C ALA A 225 11.84 3.14 -4.33
N GLU A 226 11.23 3.41 -3.18
CA GLU A 226 11.86 4.14 -2.08
C GLU A 226 11.74 3.37 -0.78
N LEU A 227 12.85 3.29 -0.03
CA LEU A 227 12.80 2.83 1.34
C LEU A 227 12.17 3.93 2.21
N ARG A 228 11.09 3.61 2.91
CA ARG A 228 10.35 4.55 3.75
C ARG A 228 10.10 3.95 5.12
N LYS A 229 10.18 4.80 6.14
CA LYS A 229 9.79 4.52 7.52
C LYS A 229 8.39 5.06 7.73
N PHE A 230 7.60 4.38 8.53
CA PHE A 230 6.29 4.86 8.93
C PHE A 230 6.14 4.64 10.44
N ASP A 231 5.49 5.56 11.13
CA ASP A 231 5.19 5.42 12.57
C ASP A 231 3.76 4.88 12.79
N ASP A 232 2.90 5.10 11.81
CA ASP A 232 1.53 4.60 11.68
C ASP A 232 1.16 4.48 10.18
N MET A 233 -0.12 4.30 9.84
CA MET A 233 -0.54 4.10 8.45
C MET A 233 -0.83 5.40 7.66
N THR A 234 -0.55 6.56 8.23
CA THR A 234 -0.94 7.86 7.69
C THR A 234 0.21 8.66 7.10
N SER A 235 1.46 8.26 7.35
CA SER A 235 2.64 8.98 6.85
C SER A 235 3.82 8.04 6.59
N TYR A 236 4.61 8.37 5.57
CA TYR A 236 5.76 7.59 5.10
C TYR A 236 6.98 8.50 4.93
N LEU A 237 7.82 8.50 5.95
CA LEU A 237 9.00 9.35 6.09
C LEU A 237 10.18 8.78 5.30
N ARG A 238 11.00 9.69 4.77
CA ARG A 238 12.35 9.39 4.26
C ARG A 238 13.32 10.50 4.64
N GLN A 239 14.61 10.19 4.56
CA GLN A 239 15.68 11.19 4.56
C GLN A 239 16.36 11.21 3.18
N PRO A 240 17.08 12.29 2.82
CA PRO A 240 17.69 12.43 1.50
C PRO A 240 18.71 11.33 1.16
N ASP A 241 19.40 10.79 2.16
CA ASP A 241 20.43 9.74 2.05
C ASP A 241 19.86 8.33 2.02
N TRP A 242 18.54 8.16 2.20
CA TRP A 242 17.94 6.83 2.22
C TRP A 242 17.88 6.21 0.82
N PRO A 243 17.98 4.87 0.72
CA PRO A 243 18.01 4.17 -0.57
C PRO A 243 16.80 4.47 -1.46
N VAL A 244 17.09 4.77 -2.72
CA VAL A 244 16.12 4.90 -3.81
C VAL A 244 16.59 4.06 -4.99
N PHE A 245 15.65 3.35 -5.59
CA PHE A 245 15.84 2.59 -6.82
C PHE A 245 15.04 3.25 -7.94
N GLU A 246 15.74 3.79 -8.93
CA GLU A 246 15.14 4.33 -10.16
C GLU A 246 15.15 3.22 -11.22
N PHE A 247 14.03 3.08 -11.94
CA PHE A 247 13.82 2.06 -12.98
C PHE A 247 14.38 2.48 -14.34
#